data_AF-A0A3Q7GLL1-F1
#
_entry.id   AF-A0A3Q7GLL1-F1
#
_cell.length_a   1.000
_cell.length_b   1.000
_cell.length_c   1.000
_cell.angle_alpha   90.00
_cell.angle_beta   90.00
_cell.angle_gamma   90.00
#
_symmetry.space_group_name_H-M   'P 1'
#
loop_
_entity.id
_entity.type
_entity.pdbx_description
1 polymer ?
#
loop_
_entity_poly.entity_id
_entity_poly.type
_entity_poly.pdbx_seq_one_letter_code
_entity_poly.pdbx_strand_id
1 'polypeptide(L)'
;EVWTKYLQQWGLNGKTDQVSFKNCVPLVTHKDLESYIRRIVDGDLTPILTRKPITTISLSSGTTRGKPKFVPFNEELMESTVQIFKTSFAFRNR
;
A
#
# COMPACT_ATOMS: atom_id res chain seq x y z
N GLU A 1 7.45 13.53 14.49
CA GLU A 1 6.78 12.35 13.90
C GLU A 1 7.62 11.81 12.76
N VAL A 2 7.65 10.49 12.54
CA VAL A 2 8.39 9.89 11.43
C VAL A 2 7.45 9.79 10.22
N TRP A 3 7.75 10.55 9.18
CA TRP A 3 7.03 10.53 7.90
C TRP A 3 7.59 9.45 6.99
N THR A 4 6.77 8.98 6.05
CA THR A 4 7.20 7.94 5.11
C THR A 4 8.15 8.53 4.07
N LYS A 5 9.13 7.73 3.63
CA LYS A 5 10.13 8.15 2.63
C LYS A 5 9.45 8.69 1.36
N TYR A 6 8.35 8.08 0.94
CA TYR A 6 7.59 8.51 -0.23
C TYR A 6 7.01 9.93 -0.07
N LEU A 7 6.34 10.21 1.06
CA LEU A 7 5.75 11.54 1.28
C LEU A 7 6.80 12.62 1.54
N GLN A 8 7.94 12.25 2.13
CA GLN A 8 9.10 13.11 2.28
C GLN A 8 9.71 13.50 0.93
N GLN A 9 9.86 12.53 0.00
CA GLN A 9 10.35 12.80 -1.34
C GLN A 9 9.50 13.85 -2.08
N TRP A 10 8.18 13.82 -1.87
CA TRP A 10 7.25 14.76 -2.49
C TRP A 10 7.05 16.06 -1.71
N GLY A 11 7.83 16.31 -0.66
CA GLY A 11 7.81 17.57 0.07
C GLY A 11 6.52 17.85 0.84
N LEU A 12 5.73 16.81 1.15
CA LEU A 12 4.51 17.01 1.94
C LEU A 12 4.83 17.52 3.35
N ASN A 13 6.02 17.20 3.87
CA ASN A 13 6.61 17.80 5.10
C ASN A 13 5.66 17.78 6.31
N GLY A 14 4.85 16.73 6.44
CA GLY A 14 3.89 16.56 7.53
C GLY A 14 2.61 17.37 7.43
N LYS A 15 2.38 18.07 6.31
CA LYS A 15 1.09 18.69 6.02
C LYS A 15 0.04 17.62 5.80
N THR A 16 -1.12 17.80 6.39
CA THR A 16 -2.24 16.84 6.36
C THR A 16 -3.47 17.40 5.63
N ASP A 17 -3.42 18.66 5.17
CA ASP A 17 -4.52 19.29 4.47
C ASP A 17 -4.59 18.85 2.99
N GLN A 18 -5.82 18.84 2.47
CA GLN A 18 -6.11 18.36 1.13
C GLN A 18 -5.41 19.18 0.04
N VAL A 19 -5.26 20.50 0.22
CA VAL A 19 -4.67 21.40 -0.78
C VAL A 19 -3.19 21.09 -0.94
N SER A 20 -2.46 21.00 0.18
CA SER A 20 -1.06 20.60 0.19
C SER A 20 -0.85 19.22 -0.42
N PHE A 21 -1.70 18.24 -0.08
CA PHE A 21 -1.59 16.90 -0.65
C PHE A 21 -1.70 16.91 -2.18
N LYS A 22 -2.74 17.58 -2.72
CA LYS A 22 -2.97 17.68 -4.17
C LYS A 22 -1.84 18.38 -4.90
N ASN A 23 -1.21 19.38 -4.27
CA ASN A 23 -0.13 20.15 -4.88
C ASN A 23 1.24 19.44 -4.80
N CYS A 24 1.47 18.61 -3.78
CA CYS A 24 2.75 17.98 -3.52
C CYS A 24 2.84 16.55 -4.09
N VAL A 25 1.80 15.73 -3.91
CA VAL A 25 1.85 14.30 -4.17
C VAL A 25 1.30 14.00 -5.57
N PRO A 26 2.10 13.43 -6.50
CA PRO A 26 1.66 13.18 -7.86
C PRO A 26 0.70 11.99 -7.97
N LEU A 27 -0.10 11.99 -9.03
CA LEU A 27 -0.79 10.79 -9.48
C LEU A 27 0.22 9.79 -10.04
N VAL A 28 0.17 8.56 -9.57
CA VAL A 28 1.14 7.51 -9.89
C VAL A 28 0.46 6.21 -10.30
N THR A 29 1.19 5.42 -11.07
CA THR A 29 0.83 4.04 -11.42
C THR A 29 1.59 3.05 -10.55
N HIS A 30 1.23 1.75 -10.65
CA HIS A 30 1.97 0.68 -9.96
C HIS A 30 3.46 0.65 -10.35
N LYS A 31 3.79 0.98 -11.60
CA LYS A 31 5.16 1.00 -12.11
C LYS A 31 6.02 2.03 -11.38
N ASP A 32 5.45 3.19 -11.08
CA ASP A 32 6.16 4.28 -10.38
C ASP A 32 6.45 3.93 -8.92
N LEU A 33 5.68 2.99 -8.35
CA LEU A 33 5.85 2.49 -6.99
C LEU A 33 6.69 1.20 -6.89
N GLU A 34 7.06 0.60 -8.02
CA GLU A 34 7.65 -0.74 -8.05
C GLU A 34 8.95 -0.83 -7.23
N SER A 35 9.81 0.20 -7.29
CA SER A 35 11.08 0.23 -6.53
C SER A 35 10.86 0.21 -5.01
N TYR A 36 9.85 0.93 -4.52
CA TYR A 36 9.48 0.93 -3.11
C TYR A 36 8.90 -0.42 -2.68
N ILE A 37 8.01 -0.98 -3.51
CA ILE A 37 7.38 -2.28 -3.24
C ILE A 37 8.44 -3.39 -3.21
N ARG A 38 9.43 -3.36 -4.12
CA ARG A 38 10.53 -4.33 -4.14
C ARG A 38 11.35 -4.28 -2.86
N ARG A 39 11.72 -3.09 -2.38
CA ARG A 39 12.41 -2.96 -1.09
C ARG A 39 11.64 -3.59 0.07
N ILE A 40 10.32 -3.39 0.12
CA ILE A 40 9.47 -4.02 1.14
C ILE A 40 9.50 -5.55 1.00
N VAL A 41 9.37 -6.07 -0.23
CA VAL A 41 9.44 -7.51 -0.52
C VAL A 41 10.79 -8.11 -0.12
N ASP A 42 11.87 -7.35 -0.32
CA ASP A 42 13.23 -7.74 0.04
C ASP A 42 13.50 -7.61 1.56
N GLY A 43 12.51 -7.19 2.36
CA GLY A 43 12.57 -7.14 3.82
C GLY A 43 12.91 -5.79 4.44
N ASP A 44 12.88 -4.68 3.68
CA ASP A 44 13.08 -3.34 4.23
C ASP A 44 11.90 -2.91 5.12
N LEU A 45 12.12 -2.93 6.43
CA LEU A 45 11.11 -2.56 7.45
C LEU A 45 11.07 -1.05 7.75
N THR A 46 11.87 -0.22 7.06
CA THR A 46 11.82 1.23 7.24
C THR A 46 10.48 1.80 6.71
N PRO A 47 10.04 2.99 7.17
CA PRO A 47 8.75 3.54 6.79
C PRO A 47 8.80 4.09 5.35
N ILE A 48 8.71 3.21 4.36
CA ILE A 48 8.83 3.57 2.94
C ILE A 48 7.52 4.18 2.43
N LEU A 49 6.45 3.38 2.44
CA LEU A 49 5.11 3.76 1.96
C LEU A 49 4.12 3.96 3.11
N THR A 50 4.29 3.21 4.20
CA THR A 50 3.46 3.25 5.40
C THR A 50 4.32 3.48 6.63
N ARG A 51 3.71 4.02 7.69
CA ARG A 51 4.40 4.21 8.97
C ARG A 51 4.69 2.89 9.69
N LYS A 52 3.70 1.98 9.68
CA LYS A 52 3.89 0.60 10.17
C LYS A 52 4.59 -0.21 9.07
N PRO A 53 5.57 -1.06 9.42
CA PRO A 53 6.17 -1.99 8.46
C PRO A 53 5.11 -2.87 7.81
N ILE A 54 5.34 -3.24 6.55
CA ILE A 54 4.49 -4.20 5.83
C ILE A 54 5.31 -5.47 5.64
N THR A 55 4.80 -6.59 6.14
CA THR A 55 5.43 -7.90 6.06
C THR A 55 4.71 -8.85 5.10
N THR A 56 3.56 -8.43 4.56
CA THR A 56 2.69 -9.25 3.71
C THR A 56 2.42 -8.55 2.39
N ILE A 57 2.41 -9.31 1.30
CA ILE A 57 2.13 -8.84 -0.06
C ILE A 57 0.95 -9.61 -0.62
N SER A 58 0.00 -8.89 -1.21
CA SER A 58 -1.06 -9.47 -2.02
C SER A 58 -0.66 -9.49 -3.50
N LEU A 59 -1.06 -10.56 -4.20
CA LEU A 59 -0.89 -10.70 -5.64
C LEU A 59 -2.18 -10.29 -6.34
N SER A 60 -2.13 -9.18 -7.07
CA SER A 60 -3.26 -8.76 -7.89
C SER A 60 -3.38 -9.61 -9.16
N SER A 61 -4.61 -9.82 -9.63
CA SER A 61 -4.89 -10.38 -10.96
C SER A 61 -4.43 -9.44 -12.10
N GLY A 62 -4.31 -8.14 -11.82
CA GLY A 62 -3.73 -7.18 -12.75
C GLY A 62 -2.21 -7.34 -12.86
N THR A 63 -1.68 -7.16 -14.07
CA THR A 63 -0.24 -7.33 -14.35
C THR A 63 0.44 -6.03 -14.77
N THR A 64 1.75 -5.96 -14.54
CA THR A 64 2.65 -4.96 -15.14
C THR A 64 3.64 -5.75 -16.00
N ARG A 65 3.59 -5.57 -17.33
CA ARG A 65 4.44 -6.31 -18.30
C ARG A 65 4.36 -7.84 -18.15
N GLY A 66 3.16 -8.36 -17.95
CA GLY A 66 2.91 -9.81 -17.81
C GLY A 66 3.30 -10.40 -16.45
N LYS A 67 3.86 -9.61 -15.52
CA LYS A 67 4.13 -10.05 -14.15
C LYS A 67 3.01 -9.61 -13.20
N PRO A 68 2.58 -10.44 -12.24
CA PRO A 68 1.61 -10.04 -11.23
C PRO A 68 2.06 -8.78 -10.49
N LYS A 69 1.11 -7.89 -10.19
CA LYS A 69 1.40 -6.72 -9.36
C LYS A 69 1.44 -7.12 -7.89
N PHE A 70 2.59 -6.85 -7.27
CA PHE A 70 2.73 -6.94 -5.82
C PHE A 70 2.08 -5.71 -5.19
N VAL A 71 1.16 -5.93 -4.26
CA VAL A 71 0.44 -4.88 -3.55
C VAL A 71 0.72 -5.02 -2.06
N PRO A 72 1.30 -4.00 -1.40
CA PRO A 72 1.51 -4.04 0.04
C PRO A 72 0.21 -4.28 0.80
N PHE A 73 0.21 -5.23 1.73
CA PHE A 73 -0.99 -5.68 2.44
C PHE A 73 -0.77 -5.58 3.94
N ASN A 74 -1.38 -4.58 4.58
CA ASN A 74 -1.22 -4.33 6.01
C ASN A 74 -2.21 -5.16 6.86
N GLU A 75 -1.99 -5.19 8.17
CA GLU A 75 -2.82 -5.95 9.13
C GLU A 75 -4.30 -5.56 9.07
N GLU A 76 -4.61 -4.27 8.98
CA GLU A 76 -5.99 -3.76 8.94
C GLU A 76 -6.73 -4.25 7.69
N LEU A 77 -6.06 -4.26 6.53
CA LEU A 77 -6.58 -4.82 5.28
C LEU A 77 -6.80 -6.34 5.40
N MET A 78 -5.91 -7.06 6.07
CA MET A 78 -6.06 -8.49 6.34
C MET A 78 -7.29 -8.77 7.19
N GLU A 79 -7.44 -8.09 8.32
CA GLU A 79 -8.58 -8.23 9.23
C GLU A 79 -9.91 -7.97 8.51
N SER A 80 -9.97 -6.84 7.78
CA SER A 80 -11.14 -6.46 7.00
C SER A 80 -11.50 -7.51 5.94
N THR A 81 -10.50 -8.01 5.22
CA THR A 81 -10.67 -9.04 4.18
C THR A 81 -11.20 -10.34 4.76
N VAL A 82 -10.67 -10.78 5.91
CA VAL A 82 -11.15 -11.99 6.60
C VAL A 82 -12.61 -11.83 7.01
N GLN A 83 -13.02 -10.66 7.54
CA GLN A 83 -14.41 -10.41 7.91
C GLN A 83 -15.34 -10.43 6.70
N ILE A 84 -14.92 -9.84 5.58
CA ILE A 84 -15.68 -9.87 4.32
C ILE A 84 -15.90 -11.32 3.85
N PHE A 85 -14.86 -12.16 3.87
CA PHE A 85 -14.98 -13.55 3.44
C PHE A 85 -15.88 -14.38 4.37
N LYS A 86 -15.73 -14.23 5.69
CA LYS A 86 -16.59 -14.90 6.68
C LYS A 86 -18.07 -14.54 6.46
N THR A 87 -18.34 -13.24 6.30
CA THR A 87 -19.68 -12.73 6.06
C THR A 87 -20.25 -13.26 4.75
N SER A 88 -19.48 -13.18 3.66
CA SER A 88 -19.89 -13.69 2.34
C SER A 88 -20.19 -15.19 2.37
N PHE A 89 -19.37 -15.98 3.06
CA PHE A 89 -19.60 -17.41 3.24
C PHE A 89 -20.90 -17.68 3.99
N ALA A 90 -21.18 -16.94 5.07
CA ALA A 90 -22.40 -17.10 5.86
C ALA A 90 -23.69 -16.71 5.11
N PHE A 91 -23.61 -15.89 4.06
CA PHE A 91 -24.74 -15.57 3.19
C PHE A 91 -24.92 -16.57 2.03
N ARG A 92 -23.82 -17.07 1.46
CA ARG A 92 -23.86 -17.98 0.30
C ARG A 92 -24.22 -19.42 0.66
N ASN A 93 -23.99 -19.83 1.89
CA ASN A 93 -24.27 -21.20 2.37
C ASN A 93 -25.51 -21.28 3.27
N ARG A 94 -26.46 -20.35 3.10
CA ARG A 94 -27.83 -20.47 3.62
C ARG A 94 -28.71 -21.05 2.53
#